data_AF-A0A922JLL1-F1
#
_entry.id   AF-A0A922JLL1-F1
#
_cell.length_a   1.000
_cell.length_b   1.000
_cell.length_c   1.000
_cell.angle_alpha   90.00
_cell.angle_beta   90.00
_cell.angle_gamma   90.00
#
_symmetry.space_group_name_H-M   'P 1'
#
loop_
_entity.id
_entity.type
_entity.pdbx_description
1 polymer ?
#
loop_
_entity_poly.entity_id
_entity_poly.type
_entity_poly.pdbx_seq_one_letter_code
_entity_poly.pdbx_strand_id
1 'polypeptide(L)'
;MSGVSLAVTPRTDADGTSISPAATKPPQKQPFPYNQKKQNRSLVGGILGSLRVIELQLVAFIIVFSVSGLVPLLDLVFPAFTSAYLLLLSRWVFPSRGSTSSGSPEIFMGSKLFRFYEVLGTTIGLFLPLAYVLGGFARGDDRAVRSATPHLFLLSFQILTENIVCGLSLFSPPVRALVPFLYTARRIFVITDWVKDVWTNQTLPLNAQVKDIAWFWFGRSLAVANLVYFSTNMFGFLIPKFLPGAFEKYFRERDEVHAKTVEEKRSAAINKSQTTDKKSD
;
A
#
# COMPACT_ATOMS: atom_id res chain seq x y z
N MET A 1 -12.02 -29.60 -33.93
CA MET A 1 -13.35 -29.18 -34.39
C MET A 1 -13.87 -28.13 -33.42
N SER A 2 -14.24 -26.96 -33.89
CA SER A 2 -14.63 -25.82 -33.04
C SER A 2 -16.09 -25.87 -32.65
N GLY A 3 -16.41 -25.45 -31.43
CA GLY A 3 -17.77 -25.25 -30.93
C GLY A 3 -17.94 -23.85 -30.35
N VAL A 4 -18.07 -22.84 -31.22
CA VAL A 4 -18.45 -21.48 -30.83
C VAL A 4 -19.96 -21.36 -31.00
N SER A 5 -20.67 -20.93 -29.96
CA SER A 5 -22.10 -20.61 -30.05
C SER A 5 -22.29 -19.09 -30.06
N LEU A 6 -22.79 -18.56 -31.18
CA LEU A 6 -23.24 -17.17 -31.30
C LEU A 6 -24.64 -16.99 -30.73
N ALA A 7 -24.97 -15.76 -30.28
CA ALA A 7 -26.16 -14.99 -30.67
C ALA A 7 -26.42 -13.83 -29.68
N VAL A 8 -27.04 -12.70 -30.04
CA VAL A 8 -27.29 -12.02 -31.32
C VAL A 8 -27.53 -10.54 -30.97
N THR A 9 -27.11 -9.60 -31.82
CA THR A 9 -27.51 -8.18 -31.75
C THR A 9 -28.77 -7.92 -32.60
N PRO A 10 -29.77 -7.17 -32.12
CA PRO A 10 -30.86 -6.70 -32.98
C PRO A 10 -30.46 -5.40 -33.70
N ARG A 11 -30.78 -5.30 -34.99
CA ARG A 11 -30.72 -4.06 -35.78
C ARG A 11 -31.81 -4.07 -36.87
N THR A 12 -32.78 -3.16 -36.75
CA THR A 12 -33.91 -2.90 -37.67
C THR A 12 -34.58 -1.58 -37.21
N ASP A 13 -34.98 -0.58 -38.01
CA ASP A 13 -34.52 -0.10 -39.33
C ASP A 13 -34.87 1.42 -39.46
N ALA A 14 -34.35 2.17 -40.47
CA ALA A 14 -35.03 2.74 -41.66
C ALA A 14 -36.37 3.49 -41.40
N ASP A 15 -36.75 4.61 -42.04
CA ASP A 15 -36.16 5.48 -43.09
C ASP A 15 -36.92 6.85 -43.10
N GLY A 16 -36.54 7.81 -43.95
CA GLY A 16 -37.49 8.79 -44.52
C GLY A 16 -37.52 10.24 -43.99
N THR A 17 -37.73 11.19 -44.90
CA THR A 17 -37.66 12.67 -44.72
C THR A 17 -39.04 13.35 -44.76
N SER A 18 -39.24 14.48 -44.06
CA SER A 18 -39.83 15.77 -44.58
C SER A 18 -40.81 16.57 -43.67
N ILE A 19 -40.66 17.92 -43.74
CA ILE A 19 -41.67 19.01 -43.54
C ILE A 19 -42.13 19.41 -42.10
N SER A 20 -42.43 20.71 -41.94
CA SER A 20 -42.86 21.48 -40.74
C SER A 20 -44.32 22.00 -40.92
N PRO A 21 -45.01 22.76 -40.02
CA PRO A 21 -44.64 23.28 -38.68
C PRO A 21 -45.75 23.21 -37.57
N ALA A 22 -45.44 23.81 -36.39
CA ALA A 22 -46.35 24.42 -35.37
C ALA A 22 -47.21 23.56 -34.39
N ALA A 23 -46.94 23.67 -33.06
CA ALA A 23 -47.89 24.06 -31.98
C ALA A 23 -47.45 23.72 -30.51
N THR A 24 -47.16 24.76 -29.70
CA THR A 24 -47.65 25.00 -28.30
C THR A 24 -47.35 24.04 -27.10
N LYS A 25 -46.41 24.49 -26.21
CA LYS A 25 -46.31 24.28 -24.71
C LYS A 25 -46.02 22.86 -24.13
N PRO A 26 -45.57 22.71 -22.85
CA PRO A 26 -44.70 23.52 -21.96
C PRO A 26 -43.45 22.70 -21.47
N PRO A 27 -42.52 23.23 -20.63
CA PRO A 27 -41.23 22.56 -20.39
C PRO A 27 -41.28 21.43 -19.34
N GLN A 28 -40.77 20.25 -19.70
CA GLN A 28 -40.69 19.08 -18.81
C GLN A 28 -39.35 19.00 -18.06
N LYS A 29 -39.41 18.90 -16.73
CA LYS A 29 -38.25 18.84 -15.83
C LYS A 29 -37.46 17.53 -16.01
N GLN A 30 -36.13 17.62 -16.13
CA GLN A 30 -35.24 16.47 -15.94
C GLN A 30 -35.02 16.19 -14.44
N PRO A 31 -35.03 14.92 -14.00
CA PRO A 31 -34.39 14.50 -12.76
C PRO A 31 -33.18 13.58 -13.00
N PHE A 32 -32.10 13.93 -12.32
CA PHE A 32 -30.76 13.36 -12.17
C PHE A 32 -30.55 11.82 -12.24
N PRO A 33 -29.32 11.37 -12.61
CA PRO A 33 -29.00 9.94 -12.79
C PRO A 33 -28.79 9.17 -11.48
N TYR A 34 -29.61 8.14 -11.24
CA TYR A 34 -29.51 7.27 -10.04
C TYR A 34 -28.44 6.16 -10.13
N ASN A 35 -27.85 5.90 -11.30
CA ASN A 35 -27.10 4.66 -11.55
C ASN A 35 -25.61 4.64 -11.11
N GLN A 36 -24.97 5.78 -10.83
CA GLN A 36 -23.53 5.80 -10.47
C GLN A 36 -23.20 5.10 -9.15
N LYS A 37 -24.12 5.04 -8.17
CA LYS A 37 -23.87 4.42 -6.85
C LYS A 37 -23.77 2.89 -6.86
N LYS A 38 -24.36 2.19 -7.86
CA LYS A 38 -24.26 0.72 -7.95
C LYS A 38 -22.96 0.26 -8.62
N GLN A 39 -22.54 0.95 -9.69
CA GLN A 39 -21.34 0.59 -10.46
C GLN A 39 -20.05 0.77 -9.65
N ASN A 40 -19.98 1.78 -8.79
CA ASN A 40 -18.84 1.98 -7.90
C ASN A 40 -18.75 0.92 -6.78
N ARG A 41 -19.89 0.36 -6.33
CA ARG A 41 -19.91 -0.72 -5.31
C ARG A 41 -19.43 -2.07 -5.86
N SER A 42 -19.73 -2.42 -7.11
CA SER A 42 -19.20 -3.67 -7.70
C SER A 42 -17.71 -3.58 -8.00
N LEU A 43 -17.22 -2.42 -8.45
CA LEU A 43 -15.79 -2.19 -8.66
C LEU A 43 -14.99 -2.27 -7.34
N VAL A 44 -15.46 -1.60 -6.29
CA VAL A 44 -14.85 -1.67 -4.94
C VAL A 44 -14.93 -3.09 -4.36
N GLY A 45 -16.02 -3.83 -4.61
CA GLY A 45 -16.14 -5.24 -4.20
C GLY A 45 -15.12 -6.15 -4.88
N GLY A 46 -14.85 -5.96 -6.17
CA GLY A 46 -13.80 -6.69 -6.90
C GLY A 46 -12.39 -6.36 -6.40
N ILE A 47 -12.12 -5.08 -6.11
CA ILE A 47 -10.83 -4.63 -5.58
C ILE A 47 -10.60 -5.15 -4.15
N LEU A 48 -11.60 -5.12 -3.27
CA LEU A 48 -11.50 -5.72 -1.92
C LEU A 48 -11.28 -7.24 -1.97
N GLY A 49 -11.91 -7.93 -2.93
CA GLY A 49 -11.65 -9.35 -3.18
C GLY A 49 -10.21 -9.60 -3.61
N SER A 50 -9.70 -8.79 -4.55
CA SER A 50 -8.31 -8.87 -5.02
C SER A 50 -7.29 -8.59 -3.92
N LEU A 51 -7.54 -7.62 -3.03
CA LEU A 51 -6.64 -7.32 -1.90
C LEU A 51 -6.50 -8.52 -0.95
N ARG A 52 -7.61 -9.21 -0.61
CA ARG A 52 -7.54 -10.44 0.21
C ARG A 52 -6.76 -11.57 -0.48
N VAL A 53 -6.87 -11.71 -1.79
CA VAL A 53 -6.10 -12.71 -2.56
C VAL A 53 -4.61 -12.37 -2.55
N ILE A 54 -4.26 -11.08 -2.67
CA ILE A 54 -2.86 -10.61 -2.55
C ILE A 54 -2.33 -10.88 -1.14
N GLU A 55 -3.09 -10.56 -0.08
CA GLU A 55 -2.73 -10.86 1.31
C GLU A 55 -2.51 -12.36 1.55
N LEU A 56 -3.41 -13.21 1.05
CA LEU A 56 -3.27 -14.68 1.10
C LEU A 56 -2.00 -15.16 0.38
N GLN A 57 -1.70 -14.61 -0.79
CA GLN A 57 -0.49 -14.94 -1.55
C GLN A 57 0.79 -14.49 -0.81
N LEU A 58 0.77 -13.31 -0.18
CA LEU A 58 1.87 -12.82 0.65
C LEU A 58 2.09 -13.68 1.89
N VAL A 59 1.02 -14.12 2.56
CA VAL A 59 1.09 -15.05 3.70
C VAL A 59 1.66 -16.41 3.27
N ALA A 60 1.20 -16.97 2.15
CA ALA A 60 1.74 -18.22 1.62
C ALA A 60 3.25 -18.11 1.32
N PHE A 61 3.65 -17.03 0.67
CA PHE A 61 5.06 -16.72 0.36
C PHE A 61 5.92 -16.54 1.63
N ILE A 62 5.40 -15.83 2.64
CA ILE A 62 6.02 -15.69 3.95
C ILE A 62 6.23 -17.05 4.63
N ILE A 63 5.23 -17.92 4.62
CA ILE A 63 5.30 -19.26 5.22
C ILE A 63 6.37 -20.10 4.51
N VAL A 64 6.35 -20.13 3.18
CA VAL A 64 7.36 -20.86 2.38
C VAL A 64 8.77 -20.40 2.76
N PHE A 65 9.05 -19.09 2.74
CA PHE A 65 10.37 -18.57 3.09
C PHE A 65 10.77 -18.78 4.56
N SER A 66 9.81 -18.75 5.48
CA SER A 66 10.05 -19.07 6.90
C SER A 66 10.48 -20.52 7.08
N VAL A 67 9.77 -21.45 6.43
CA VAL A 67 10.00 -22.91 6.54
C VAL A 67 11.24 -23.35 5.75
N SER A 68 11.58 -22.68 4.65
CA SER A 68 12.78 -22.99 3.85
C SER A 68 14.12 -22.68 4.53
N GLY A 69 14.13 -22.01 5.70
CA GLY A 69 15.38 -21.69 6.42
C GLY A 69 16.32 -20.70 5.70
N LEU A 70 15.83 -20.06 4.63
CA LEU A 70 16.58 -19.08 3.83
C LEU A 70 16.65 -17.70 4.47
N VAL A 71 15.79 -17.43 5.46
CA VAL A 71 15.68 -16.16 6.17
C VAL A 71 16.46 -16.25 7.51
N PRO A 72 17.39 -15.33 7.81
CA PRO A 72 18.05 -15.27 9.11
C PRO A 72 17.07 -15.14 10.28
N LEU A 73 17.39 -15.76 11.42
CA LEU A 73 16.53 -15.72 12.62
C LEU A 73 16.15 -14.29 13.04
N LEU A 74 17.08 -13.34 12.92
CA LEU A 74 16.83 -11.93 13.23
C LEU A 74 15.76 -11.31 12.33
N ASP A 75 15.77 -11.63 11.03
CA ASP A 75 14.75 -11.19 10.08
C ASP A 75 13.41 -11.89 10.30
N LEU A 76 13.43 -13.18 10.70
CA LEU A 76 12.23 -13.95 11.02
C LEU A 76 11.48 -13.39 12.25
N VAL A 77 12.19 -12.97 13.31
CA VAL A 77 11.56 -12.40 14.52
C VAL A 77 11.23 -10.92 14.40
N PHE A 78 11.90 -10.18 13.49
CA PHE A 78 11.72 -8.73 13.33
C PHE A 78 10.26 -8.30 13.07
N PRO A 79 9.46 -8.96 12.21
CA PRO A 79 8.03 -8.68 12.06
C PRO A 79 7.21 -8.80 13.35
N ALA A 80 7.52 -9.78 14.20
CA ALA A 80 6.83 -9.99 15.46
C ALA A 80 7.15 -8.87 16.47
N PHE A 81 8.44 -8.52 16.61
CA PHE A 81 8.87 -7.38 17.42
C PHE A 81 8.29 -6.05 16.92
N THR A 82 8.30 -5.83 15.60
CA THR A 82 7.72 -4.64 14.97
C THR A 82 6.22 -4.54 15.24
N SER A 83 5.49 -5.65 15.09
CA SER A 83 4.05 -5.69 15.38
C SER A 83 3.74 -5.38 16.85
N ALA A 84 4.50 -5.99 17.79
CA ALA A 84 4.35 -5.71 19.22
C ALA A 84 4.66 -4.24 19.57
N TYR A 85 5.71 -3.68 18.98
CA TYR A 85 6.09 -2.27 19.16
C TYR A 85 5.02 -1.30 18.62
N LEU A 86 4.46 -1.57 17.44
CA LEU A 86 3.38 -0.77 16.85
C LEU A 86 2.09 -0.83 17.69
N LEU A 87 1.79 -1.97 18.32
CA LEU A 87 0.66 -2.11 19.25
C LEU A 87 0.88 -1.34 20.57
N LEU A 88 2.11 -1.32 21.10
CA LEU A 88 2.45 -0.49 22.25
C LEU A 88 2.31 1.01 21.90
N LEU A 89 2.86 1.43 20.76
CA LEU A 89 2.73 2.81 20.28
C LEU A 89 1.26 3.21 20.05
N SER A 90 0.45 2.36 19.41
CA SER A 90 -0.97 2.66 19.16
C SER A 90 -1.80 2.71 20.44
N ARG A 91 -1.41 1.99 21.50
CA ARG A 91 -2.15 1.98 22.77
C ARG A 91 -1.70 3.07 23.76
N TRP A 92 -0.43 3.46 23.74
CA TRP A 92 0.19 4.33 24.77
C TRP A 92 0.57 5.72 24.24
N VAL A 93 1.12 5.83 23.02
CA VAL A 93 1.68 7.10 22.51
C VAL A 93 0.73 7.80 21.53
N PHE A 94 0.17 7.04 20.58
CA PHE A 94 -0.70 7.55 19.52
C PHE A 94 -2.06 6.83 19.50
N PRO A 95 -2.86 6.90 20.59
CA PRO A 95 -4.20 6.32 20.63
C PRO A 95 -5.05 6.81 19.47
N SER A 96 -5.67 5.86 18.75
CA SER A 96 -6.71 6.16 17.77
C SER A 96 -7.95 6.65 18.52
N ARG A 97 -8.10 7.98 18.57
CA ARG A 97 -9.32 8.64 19.03
C ARG A 97 -10.27 8.63 17.84
N GLY A 98 -11.43 7.98 17.98
CA GLY A 98 -12.37 7.75 16.89
C GLY A 98 -12.91 9.03 16.26
N SER A 99 -12.16 9.60 15.34
CA SER A 99 -12.56 10.70 14.47
C SER A 99 -12.93 10.09 13.11
N THR A 100 -14.22 10.06 12.81
CA THR A 100 -14.77 9.66 11.50
C THR A 100 -14.53 10.74 10.44
N SER A 101 -13.28 11.16 10.27
CA SER A 101 -12.82 11.82 9.05
C SER A 101 -12.30 10.75 8.10
N SER A 102 -13.22 10.13 7.36
CA SER A 102 -12.91 9.28 6.19
C SER A 102 -12.43 10.13 5.01
N GLY A 103 -11.49 11.05 5.26
CA GLY A 103 -10.67 11.68 4.25
C GLY A 103 -9.67 10.64 3.74
N SER A 104 -10.02 10.01 2.62
CA SER A 104 -9.08 9.26 1.79
C SER A 104 -7.78 10.05 1.66
N PRO A 105 -6.59 9.43 1.74
CA PRO A 105 -5.35 10.13 1.48
C PRO A 105 -5.21 10.42 -0.03
N GLU A 106 -5.89 11.46 -0.52
CA GLU A 106 -5.50 12.21 -1.72
C GLU A 106 -4.30 13.13 -1.43
N ILE A 107 -3.55 12.85 -0.36
CA ILE A 107 -2.20 13.35 -0.16
C ILE A 107 -1.35 12.64 -1.22
N PHE A 108 -0.95 13.40 -2.24
CA PHE A 108 -0.47 12.94 -3.55
C PHE A 108 -1.58 12.52 -4.54
N MET A 109 -2.22 13.53 -5.15
CA MET A 109 -2.37 13.53 -6.62
C MET A 109 -0.97 13.38 -7.22
N GLY A 110 -0.53 12.13 -7.37
CA GLY A 110 0.81 11.80 -7.83
C GLY A 110 1.06 12.39 -9.22
N SER A 111 2.08 13.26 -9.32
CA SER A 111 2.60 13.67 -10.62
C SER A 111 3.02 12.42 -11.41
N LYS A 112 3.08 12.51 -12.75
CA LYS A 112 3.51 11.36 -13.59
C LYS A 112 4.86 10.78 -13.13
N LEU A 113 5.73 11.60 -12.54
CA LEU A 113 7.00 11.21 -11.94
C LEU A 113 6.84 10.37 -10.67
N PHE A 114 5.91 10.71 -9.76
CA PHE A 114 5.64 9.92 -8.55
C PHE A 114 5.12 8.53 -8.90
N ARG A 115 4.16 8.44 -9.84
CA ARG A 115 3.63 7.16 -10.32
C ARG A 115 4.68 6.33 -11.05
N PHE A 116 5.58 6.97 -11.81
CA PHE A 116 6.71 6.28 -12.43
C PHE A 116 7.69 5.74 -11.38
N TYR A 117 8.02 6.53 -10.35
CA TYR A 117 8.87 6.12 -9.23
C TYR A 117 8.28 4.93 -8.46
N GLU A 118 6.97 4.93 -8.18
CA GLU A 118 6.26 3.83 -7.52
C GLU A 118 6.30 2.53 -8.35
N VAL A 119 6.07 2.62 -9.68
CA VAL A 119 6.19 1.48 -10.60
C VAL A 119 7.62 0.97 -10.62
N LEU A 120 8.61 1.86 -10.75
CA LEU A 120 10.03 1.51 -10.77
C LEU A 120 10.46 0.84 -9.46
N GLY A 121 9.98 1.33 -8.31
CA GLY A 121 10.18 0.73 -7.00
C GLY A 121 9.58 -0.66 -6.86
N THR A 122 8.38 -0.87 -7.42
CA THR A 122 7.76 -2.20 -7.46
C THR A 122 8.56 -3.16 -8.36
N THR A 123 9.05 -2.69 -9.51
CA THR A 123 9.87 -3.50 -10.43
C THR A 123 11.23 -3.86 -9.80
N ILE A 124 11.97 -2.88 -9.28
CA ILE A 124 13.30 -3.09 -8.68
C ILE A 124 13.20 -3.81 -7.33
N GLY A 125 12.19 -3.49 -6.52
CA GLY A 125 12.04 -3.99 -5.16
C GLY A 125 11.38 -5.37 -5.04
N LEU A 126 10.40 -5.68 -5.89
CA LEU A 126 9.63 -6.93 -5.81
C LEU A 126 9.89 -7.86 -6.99
N PHE A 127 9.60 -7.41 -8.22
CA PHE A 127 9.58 -8.30 -9.38
C PHE A 127 10.96 -8.80 -9.80
N LEU A 128 11.97 -7.92 -9.86
CA LEU A 128 13.32 -8.33 -10.23
C LEU A 128 13.99 -9.24 -9.18
N PRO A 129 13.91 -8.97 -7.86
CA PRO A 129 14.45 -9.89 -6.85
C PRO A 129 13.69 -11.22 -6.79
N LEU A 130 12.37 -11.22 -7.03
CA LEU A 130 11.60 -12.45 -7.15
C LEU A 130 12.06 -13.29 -8.36
N ALA A 131 12.24 -12.65 -9.52
CA ALA A 131 12.79 -13.31 -10.71
C ALA A 131 14.23 -13.81 -10.50
N TYR A 132 15.04 -13.09 -9.71
CA TYR A 132 16.39 -13.50 -9.34
C TYR A 132 16.38 -14.73 -8.42
N VAL A 133 15.51 -14.77 -7.40
CA VAL A 133 15.34 -15.96 -6.54
C VAL A 133 14.84 -17.16 -7.33
N LEU A 134 13.80 -17.01 -8.17
CA LEU A 134 13.29 -18.09 -9.01
C LEU A 134 14.33 -18.57 -10.05
N GLY A 135 15.07 -17.63 -10.64
CA GLY A 135 16.15 -17.94 -11.58
C GLY A 135 17.38 -18.58 -10.92
N GLY A 136 17.60 -18.31 -9.63
CA GLY A 136 18.60 -18.96 -8.78
C GLY A 136 18.21 -20.40 -8.46
N PHE A 137 16.98 -20.64 -8.01
CA PHE A 137 16.45 -22.00 -7.83
C PHE A 137 16.53 -22.83 -9.12
N ALA A 138 16.14 -22.26 -10.26
CA ALA A 138 16.23 -22.93 -11.57
C ALA A 138 17.66 -23.19 -12.06
N ARG A 139 18.68 -22.60 -11.41
CA ARG A 139 20.11 -22.79 -11.70
C ARG A 139 20.87 -23.58 -10.63
N GLY A 140 20.26 -23.84 -9.46
CA GLY A 140 20.96 -24.36 -8.28
C GLY A 140 21.90 -23.33 -7.61
N ASP A 141 21.67 -22.02 -7.81
CA ASP A 141 22.45 -20.95 -7.19
C ASP A 141 21.86 -20.61 -5.80
N ASP A 142 22.13 -21.49 -4.83
CA ASP A 142 21.64 -21.36 -3.45
C ASP A 142 22.11 -20.06 -2.78
N ARG A 143 23.23 -19.47 -3.21
CA ARG A 143 23.74 -18.19 -2.70
C ARG A 143 22.91 -17.01 -3.22
N ALA A 144 22.60 -16.96 -4.51
CA ALA A 144 21.68 -15.97 -5.08
C ALA A 144 20.30 -16.03 -4.41
N VAL A 145 19.78 -17.25 -4.20
CA VAL A 145 18.52 -17.48 -3.48
C VAL A 145 18.61 -16.94 -2.04
N ARG A 146 19.59 -17.40 -1.26
CA ARG A 146 19.71 -17.10 0.18
C ARG A 146 20.01 -15.62 0.46
N SER A 147 20.72 -14.94 -0.42
CA SER A 147 21.05 -13.52 -0.24
C SER A 147 19.88 -12.58 -0.57
N ALA A 148 19.07 -12.89 -1.59
CA ALA A 148 17.92 -12.06 -1.98
C ALA A 148 16.62 -12.38 -1.23
N THR A 149 16.44 -13.62 -0.74
CA THR A 149 15.21 -14.06 -0.05
C THR A 149 14.81 -13.20 1.16
N PRO A 150 15.72 -12.79 2.08
CA PRO A 150 15.34 -12.03 3.26
C PRO A 150 14.78 -10.63 2.93
N HIS A 151 15.23 -10.01 1.84
CA HIS A 151 14.69 -8.73 1.36
C HIS A 151 13.23 -8.88 0.87
N LEU A 152 12.96 -9.93 0.08
CA LEU A 152 11.60 -10.26 -0.38
C LEU A 152 10.68 -10.63 0.80
N PHE A 153 11.18 -11.41 1.76
CA PHE A 153 10.46 -11.75 2.98
C PHE A 153 10.02 -10.50 3.77
N LEU A 154 10.94 -9.56 4.01
CA LEU A 154 10.63 -8.29 4.67
C LEU A 154 9.73 -7.39 3.81
N LEU A 155 9.80 -7.46 2.47
CA LEU A 155 8.87 -6.75 1.59
C LEU A 155 7.44 -7.26 1.75
N SER A 156 7.27 -8.59 1.70
CA SER A 156 5.96 -9.22 1.85
C SER A 156 5.34 -8.97 3.21
N PHE A 157 6.15 -9.05 4.28
CA PHE A 157 5.69 -8.68 5.62
C PHE A 157 5.34 -7.19 5.73
N GLN A 158 6.13 -6.29 5.15
CA GLN A 158 5.81 -4.86 5.14
C GLN A 158 4.45 -4.60 4.47
N ILE A 159 4.21 -5.13 3.27
CA ILE A 159 2.94 -4.95 2.54
C ILE A 159 1.76 -5.54 3.34
N LEU A 160 1.93 -6.73 3.93
CA LEU A 160 0.92 -7.35 4.78
C LEU A 160 0.59 -6.50 6.02
N THR A 161 1.62 -6.02 6.73
CA THR A 161 1.44 -5.17 7.92
C THR A 161 0.84 -3.81 7.54
N GLU A 162 1.25 -3.18 6.44
CA GLU A 162 0.64 -1.94 5.94
C GLU A 162 -0.85 -2.14 5.62
N ASN A 163 -1.21 -3.21 4.91
CA ASN A 163 -2.60 -3.52 4.60
C ASN A 163 -3.44 -3.75 5.86
N ILE A 164 -2.93 -4.50 6.84
CA ILE A 164 -3.62 -4.74 8.12
C ILE A 164 -3.78 -3.44 8.92
N VAL A 165 -2.73 -2.63 9.05
CA VAL A 165 -2.70 -1.39 9.85
C VAL A 165 -3.49 -0.26 9.17
N CYS A 166 -3.60 -0.25 7.84
CA CYS A 166 -4.47 0.66 7.09
C CYS A 166 -5.93 0.19 7.06
N GLY A 167 -6.18 -1.11 6.87
CA GLY A 167 -7.53 -1.71 6.87
C GLY A 167 -8.22 -1.66 8.22
N LEU A 168 -7.46 -1.72 9.32
CA LEU A 168 -7.95 -1.47 10.67
C LEU A 168 -7.96 0.04 10.95
N SER A 169 -9.14 0.61 11.16
CA SER A 169 -9.34 2.01 11.65
C SER A 169 -8.81 2.25 13.07
N LEU A 170 -8.31 1.20 13.73
CA LEU A 170 -7.72 1.19 15.06
C LEU A 170 -6.34 1.88 15.14
N PHE A 171 -5.68 2.13 14.00
CA PHE A 171 -4.35 2.72 13.97
C PHE A 171 -4.37 4.17 13.48
N SER A 172 -3.67 5.02 14.22
CA SER A 172 -3.48 6.43 13.92
C SER A 172 -2.49 6.65 12.76
N PRO A 173 -2.55 7.80 12.05
CA PRO A 173 -1.63 8.13 10.96
C PRO A 173 -0.12 7.94 11.27
N PRO A 174 0.40 8.28 12.46
CA PRO A 174 1.83 8.11 12.77
C PRO A 174 2.22 6.63 12.86
N VAL A 175 1.37 5.79 13.45
CA VAL A 175 1.64 4.35 13.57
C VAL A 175 1.62 3.69 12.19
N ARG A 176 0.70 4.11 11.30
CA ARG A 176 0.71 3.71 9.89
C ARG A 176 1.99 4.12 9.18
N ALA A 177 2.47 5.34 9.39
CA ALA A 177 3.70 5.83 8.75
C ALA A 177 4.98 5.16 9.29
N LEU A 178 4.96 4.70 10.54
CA LEU A 178 6.07 3.95 11.13
C LEU A 178 6.23 2.53 10.57
N VAL A 179 5.19 1.92 9.96
CA VAL A 179 5.30 0.60 9.32
C VAL A 179 6.34 0.59 8.19
N PRO A 180 6.16 1.34 7.08
CA PRO A 180 7.16 1.35 6.00
C PRO A 180 8.52 1.86 6.46
N PHE A 181 8.56 2.75 7.47
CA PHE A 181 9.81 3.25 8.04
C PHE A 181 10.62 2.15 8.73
N LEU A 182 10.04 1.41 9.68
CA LEU A 182 10.75 0.37 10.42
C LEU A 182 11.19 -0.77 9.50
N TYR A 183 10.32 -1.22 8.59
CA TYR A 183 10.67 -2.25 7.62
C TYR A 183 11.72 -1.77 6.62
N THR A 184 11.65 -0.54 6.11
CA THR A 184 12.70 0.00 5.21
C THR A 184 14.05 0.14 5.93
N ALA A 185 14.05 0.57 7.20
CA ALA A 185 15.26 0.65 8.00
C ALA A 185 15.94 -0.72 8.14
N ARG A 186 15.19 -1.78 8.52
CA ARG A 186 15.73 -3.15 8.59
C ARG A 186 16.19 -3.66 7.22
N ARG A 187 15.39 -3.39 6.17
CA ARG A 187 15.67 -3.78 4.79
C ARG A 187 16.99 -3.22 4.26
N ILE A 188 17.38 -1.99 4.62
CA ILE A 188 18.67 -1.42 4.20
C ILE A 188 19.85 -2.27 4.70
N PHE A 189 19.81 -2.78 5.94
CA PHE A 189 20.84 -3.70 6.44
C PHE A 189 20.85 -5.01 5.64
N VAL A 190 19.68 -5.61 5.42
CA VAL A 190 19.54 -6.85 4.62
C VAL A 190 20.05 -6.69 3.20
N ILE A 191 19.71 -5.60 2.50
CA ILE A 191 20.23 -5.32 1.16
C ILE A 191 21.74 -5.03 1.21
N THR A 192 22.23 -4.37 2.25
CA THR A 192 23.68 -4.13 2.42
C THR A 192 24.44 -5.46 2.56
N ASP A 193 23.89 -6.43 3.28
CA ASP A 193 24.47 -7.77 3.42
C ASP A 193 24.34 -8.60 2.12
N TRP A 194 23.25 -8.44 1.36
CA TRP A 194 23.13 -8.99 0.00
C TRP A 194 24.21 -8.41 -0.94
N VAL A 195 24.40 -7.08 -0.93
CA VAL A 195 25.46 -6.40 -1.71
C VAL A 195 26.83 -6.94 -1.31
N LYS A 196 27.14 -7.08 -0.01
CA LYS A 196 28.40 -7.70 0.42
C LYS A 196 28.56 -9.11 -0.17
N ASP A 197 27.58 -9.99 -0.01
CA ASP A 197 27.69 -11.39 -0.46
C ASP A 197 27.96 -11.52 -1.97
N VAL A 198 27.21 -10.80 -2.82
CA VAL A 198 27.43 -10.86 -4.29
C VAL A 198 28.74 -10.19 -4.74
N TRP A 199 29.29 -9.26 -3.94
CA TRP A 199 30.56 -8.59 -4.27
C TRP A 199 31.80 -9.32 -3.72
N THR A 200 31.74 -9.94 -2.53
CA THR A 200 32.89 -10.59 -1.87
C THR A 200 32.92 -12.11 -2.03
N ASN A 201 31.76 -12.76 -2.01
CA ASN A 201 31.68 -14.23 -1.88
C ASN A 201 31.32 -14.94 -3.19
N GLN A 202 30.80 -14.19 -4.17
CA GLN A 202 30.53 -14.70 -5.51
C GLN A 202 31.71 -14.38 -6.44
N THR A 203 32.30 -15.41 -7.04
CA THR A 203 33.41 -15.30 -8.00
C THR A 203 33.04 -15.98 -9.32
N LEU A 204 33.46 -15.40 -10.45
CA LEU A 204 33.30 -16.02 -11.77
C LEU A 204 34.31 -17.16 -11.96
N PRO A 205 33.89 -18.34 -12.44
CA PRO A 205 34.84 -19.37 -12.87
C PRO A 205 35.63 -18.90 -14.09
N LEU A 206 36.90 -19.29 -14.20
CA LEU A 206 37.82 -18.83 -15.26
C LEU A 206 37.35 -19.14 -16.69
N ASN A 207 36.51 -20.16 -16.86
CA ASN A 207 35.88 -20.56 -18.13
C ASN A 207 34.37 -20.24 -18.18
N ALA A 208 33.92 -19.18 -17.49
CA ALA A 208 32.50 -18.79 -17.45
C ALA A 208 31.93 -18.54 -18.85
N GLN A 209 30.73 -19.07 -19.13
CA GLN A 209 30.02 -18.72 -20.36
C GLN A 209 29.42 -17.32 -20.25
N VAL A 210 29.12 -16.69 -21.38
CA VAL A 210 28.46 -15.37 -21.45
C VAL A 210 27.18 -15.32 -20.60
N LYS A 211 26.44 -16.43 -20.53
CA LYS A 211 25.24 -16.60 -19.70
C LYS A 211 25.52 -16.48 -18.19
N ASP A 212 26.65 -17.00 -17.73
CA ASP A 212 27.05 -17.00 -16.32
C ASP A 212 27.60 -15.62 -15.92
N ILE A 213 28.38 -15.01 -16.82
CA ILE A 213 28.84 -13.61 -16.71
C ILE A 213 27.64 -12.67 -16.61
N ALA A 214 26.62 -12.83 -17.46
CA ALA A 214 25.40 -12.03 -17.42
C ALA A 214 24.60 -12.24 -16.13
N TRP A 215 24.47 -13.49 -15.64
CA TRP A 215 23.80 -13.80 -14.37
C TRP A 215 24.48 -13.16 -13.16
N PHE A 216 25.81 -13.24 -13.12
CA PHE A 216 26.65 -12.64 -12.10
C PHE A 216 26.50 -11.11 -12.02
N TRP A 217 26.62 -10.43 -13.17
CA TRP A 217 26.43 -8.98 -13.24
C TRP A 217 24.99 -8.54 -12.95
N PHE A 218 23.99 -9.35 -13.34
CA PHE A 218 22.59 -9.09 -13.01
C PHE A 218 22.36 -9.07 -11.50
N GLY A 219 22.85 -10.08 -10.76
CA GLY A 219 22.74 -10.13 -9.29
C GLY A 219 23.40 -8.93 -8.60
N ARG A 220 24.63 -8.60 -8.97
CA ARG A 220 25.35 -7.42 -8.44
C ARG A 220 24.63 -6.11 -8.71
N SER A 221 24.20 -5.89 -9.95
CA SER A 221 23.51 -4.67 -10.37
C SER A 221 22.17 -4.53 -9.66
N LEU A 222 21.43 -5.63 -9.49
CA LEU A 222 20.14 -5.66 -8.83
C LEU A 222 20.23 -5.37 -7.33
N ALA A 223 21.24 -5.92 -6.64
CA ALA A 223 21.47 -5.65 -5.22
C ALA A 223 21.81 -4.16 -4.99
N VAL A 224 22.70 -3.59 -5.81
CA VAL A 224 23.06 -2.16 -5.74
C VAL A 224 21.87 -1.25 -6.09
N ALA A 225 21.10 -1.58 -7.13
CA ALA A 225 19.90 -0.83 -7.51
C ALA A 225 18.84 -0.82 -6.39
N ASN A 226 18.66 -1.96 -5.70
CA ASN A 226 17.80 -2.04 -4.52
C ASN A 226 18.32 -1.14 -3.39
N LEU A 227 19.64 -1.16 -3.12
CA LEU A 227 20.22 -0.34 -2.05
C LEU A 227 20.01 1.15 -2.31
N VAL A 228 20.31 1.61 -3.53
CA VAL A 228 20.12 3.00 -3.96
C VAL A 228 18.64 3.39 -3.88
N TYR A 229 17.73 2.54 -4.39
CA TYR A 229 16.29 2.82 -4.35
C TYR A 229 15.78 2.95 -2.92
N PHE A 230 16.00 1.96 -2.05
CA PHE A 230 15.46 1.98 -0.69
C PHE A 230 16.14 3.01 0.22
N SER A 231 17.43 3.31 0.01
CA SER A 231 18.09 4.42 0.70
C SER A 231 17.51 5.78 0.27
N THR A 232 17.30 5.99 -1.03
CA THR A 232 16.66 7.20 -1.54
C THR A 232 15.22 7.33 -1.03
N ASN A 233 14.48 6.22 -0.99
CA ASN A 233 13.14 6.17 -0.41
C ASN A 233 13.14 6.57 1.07
N MET A 234 14.08 6.04 1.86
CA MET A 234 14.18 6.32 3.29
C MET A 234 14.57 7.78 3.57
N PHE A 235 15.69 8.25 3.01
CA PHE A 235 16.25 9.56 3.33
C PHE A 235 15.66 10.71 2.52
N GLY A 236 15.16 10.45 1.30
CA GLY A 236 14.58 11.46 0.42
C GLY A 236 13.07 11.63 0.52
N PHE A 237 12.33 10.62 0.99
CA PHE A 237 10.86 10.65 1.05
C PHE A 237 10.29 10.31 2.43
N LEU A 238 10.61 9.14 2.99
CA LEU A 238 10.05 8.66 4.26
C LEU A 238 10.35 9.60 5.43
N ILE A 239 11.63 9.88 5.67
CA ILE A 239 12.09 10.75 6.77
C ILE A 239 11.67 12.22 6.60
N PRO A 240 11.93 12.90 5.45
CA PRO A 240 11.71 14.35 5.36
C PRO A 240 10.28 14.76 4.99
N LYS A 241 9.43 13.85 4.47
CA LYS A 241 8.07 14.19 4.00
C LYS A 241 7.00 13.34 4.65
N PHE A 242 7.13 12.02 4.61
CA PHE A 242 6.05 11.12 5.01
C PHE A 242 5.83 11.08 6.53
N LEU A 243 6.90 10.90 7.32
CA LEU A 243 6.82 10.91 8.79
C LEU A 243 6.30 12.24 9.35
N PRO A 244 6.87 13.41 8.98
CA PRO A 244 6.41 14.71 9.50
C PRO A 244 4.94 14.98 9.19
N GLY A 245 4.50 14.73 7.96
CA GLY A 245 3.09 14.91 7.57
C GLY A 245 2.12 13.97 8.32
N ALA A 246 2.55 12.76 8.65
CA ALA A 246 1.76 11.83 9.46
C ALA A 246 1.61 12.29 10.92
N PHE A 247 2.69 12.84 11.52
CA PHE A 247 2.63 13.44 12.85
C PHE A 247 1.79 14.72 12.86
N GLU A 248 2.00 15.62 11.91
CA GLU A 248 1.24 16.88 11.78
C GLU A 248 -0.27 16.60 11.67
N LYS A 249 -0.67 15.66 10.80
CA LYS A 249 -2.07 15.23 10.68
C LYS A 249 -2.65 14.74 12.01
N TYR A 250 -1.91 13.93 12.77
CA TYR A 250 -2.38 13.42 14.07
C TYR A 250 -2.54 14.52 15.12
N PHE A 251 -1.59 15.44 15.21
CA PHE A 251 -1.69 16.56 16.16
C PHE A 251 -2.85 17.49 15.80
N ARG A 252 -3.02 17.82 14.51
CA ARG A 252 -4.16 18.61 14.03
C ARG A 252 -5.51 17.95 14.35
N GLU A 253 -5.67 16.66 14.04
CA GLU A 253 -6.88 15.89 14.36
C GLU A 253 -7.15 15.86 15.87
N ARG A 254 -6.10 15.73 16.69
CA ARG A 254 -6.20 15.78 18.16
C ARG A 254 -6.68 17.14 18.65
N ASP A 255 -6.14 18.24 18.13
CA ASP A 255 -6.46 19.59 18.59
C ASP A 255 -7.88 20.00 18.16
N GLU A 256 -8.31 19.60 16.96
CA GLU A 256 -9.71 19.74 16.51
C GLU A 256 -10.70 18.98 17.40
N VAL A 257 -10.36 17.76 17.85
CA VAL A 257 -11.19 16.99 18.79
C VAL A 257 -11.26 17.66 20.15
N HIS A 258 -10.13 18.16 20.69
CA HIS A 258 -10.13 18.90 21.96
C HIS A 258 -10.96 20.17 21.89
N ALA A 259 -10.85 20.95 20.81
CA ALA A 259 -11.66 22.15 20.60
C ALA A 259 -13.16 21.84 20.62
N LYS A 260 -13.61 20.82 19.87
CA LYS A 260 -15.01 20.37 19.84
C LYS A 260 -15.51 19.93 21.22
N THR A 261 -14.73 19.16 21.97
CA THR A 261 -15.10 18.75 23.34
C THR A 261 -15.19 19.93 24.31
N VAL A 262 -14.38 20.97 24.16
CA VAL A 262 -14.47 22.19 24.98
C VAL A 262 -15.72 23.01 24.60
N GLU A 263 -16.03 23.15 23.33
CA GLU A 263 -17.21 23.84 22.82
C GLU A 263 -18.51 23.14 23.24
N GLU A 264 -18.56 21.80 23.15
CA GLU A 264 -19.68 20.99 23.62
C GLU A 264 -19.90 21.14 25.14
N LYS A 265 -18.83 21.07 25.94
CA LYS A 265 -18.90 21.30 27.39
C LYS A 265 -19.39 22.71 27.74
N ARG A 266 -18.92 23.74 27.00
CA ARG A 266 -19.37 25.13 27.19
C ARG A 266 -20.85 25.28 26.85
N SER A 267 -21.30 24.68 25.75
CA SER A 267 -22.71 24.68 25.33
C SER A 267 -23.60 23.96 26.34
N ALA A 268 -23.16 22.81 26.85
CA ALA A 268 -23.87 22.08 27.91
C ALA A 268 -23.96 22.88 29.22
N ALA A 269 -22.91 23.62 29.59
CA ALA A 269 -22.92 24.49 30.77
C ALA A 269 -23.91 25.67 30.63
N ILE A 270 -23.93 26.33 29.47
CA ILE A 270 -24.87 27.43 29.16
C ILE A 270 -26.33 26.93 29.18
N ASN A 271 -26.59 25.79 28.53
CA ASN A 271 -27.93 25.19 28.52
C ASN A 271 -28.39 24.81 29.94
N LYS A 272 -27.46 24.34 30.79
CA LYS A 272 -27.76 24.00 32.19
C LYS A 272 -28.13 25.26 33.00
N SER A 273 -27.40 26.37 32.87
CA SER A 273 -27.69 27.60 33.61
C SER A 273 -29.05 28.20 33.21
N GLN A 274 -29.36 28.27 31.92
CA GLN A 274 -30.67 28.75 31.45
C GLN A 274 -31.84 27.87 31.91
N THR A 275 -31.61 26.58 32.15
CA THR A 275 -32.63 25.65 32.66
C THR A 275 -32.88 25.81 34.16
N THR A 276 -31.88 26.25 34.94
CA THR A 276 -32.06 26.55 36.38
C THR A 276 -32.79 27.87 36.62
N ASP A 277 -32.50 28.92 35.86
CA ASP A 277 -33.16 30.22 36.02
C ASP A 277 -34.67 30.11 35.75
N LYS A 278 -35.05 29.40 34.67
CA LYS A 278 -36.46 29.13 34.29
C LYS A 278 -37.26 28.27 35.27
N LYS A 279 -36.68 27.82 36.39
CA LYS A 279 -37.35 27.01 37.41
C LYS A 279 -37.44 27.73 38.77
N SER A 280 -37.12 29.03 38.77
CA SER A 280 -37.05 29.89 39.96
C SER A 280 -38.11 30.99 39.97
N ASP A 281 -38.90 31.11 38.90
CA ASP A 281 -40.13 31.90 38.75
C ASP A 281 -41.38 30.98 38.83
#